data_AF-W9S594-F1
#
_entry.id   AF-W9S594-F1
#
_cell.length_a   1.000
_cell.length_b   1.000
_cell.length_c   1.000
_cell.angle_alpha   90.00
_cell.angle_beta   90.00
_cell.angle_gamma   90.00
#
_symmetry.space_group_name_H-M   'P 1'
#
loop_
_entity.id
_entity.type
_entity.pdbx_description
1 polymer ?
#
loop_
_entity_poly.entity_id
_entity_poly.type
_entity_poly.pdbx_seq_one_letter_code
_entity_poly.pdbx_strand_id
1 'polypeptide(L)'
;MNQVDDWLERVIEEKGEDLYRMKGVLSVEGSDQRYVFQGVHSMLDGCPGSTWGPDEKRVNKLVFIGRNLDANALRKGFKGCLL
;
A
#
# COMPACT_ATOMS: atom_id res chain seq x y z
N MET A 1 -6.82 -12.25 -4.17
CA MET A 1 -6.14 -11.87 -2.91
C MET A 1 -4.71 -11.55 -3.28
N ASN A 2 -4.34 -10.28 -3.13
CA ASN A 2 -3.36 -9.59 -3.98
C ASN A 2 -1.95 -9.69 -3.40
N GLN A 3 -0.90 -9.86 -4.23
CA GLN A 3 0.51 -9.95 -3.80
C GLN A 3 1.00 -8.78 -2.93
N VAL A 4 0.33 -7.64 -3.05
CA VAL A 4 0.58 -6.45 -2.23
C VAL A 4 0.16 -6.66 -0.77
N ASP A 5 -0.93 -7.40 -0.52
CA ASP A 5 -1.53 -7.58 0.80
C ASP A 5 -0.61 -8.46 1.66
N ASP A 6 -0.16 -9.59 1.11
CA ASP A 6 0.83 -10.47 1.73
C ASP A 6 2.14 -9.75 2.05
N TRP A 7 2.60 -8.89 1.13
CA TRP A 7 3.79 -8.08 1.37
C TRP A 7 3.58 -7.02 2.47
N LEU A 8 2.41 -6.36 2.50
CA LEU A 8 2.08 -5.40 3.56
C LEU A 8 2.00 -6.07 4.93
N GLU A 9 1.40 -7.25 5.01
CA GLU A 9 1.32 -8.03 6.24
C GLU A 9 2.71 -8.36 6.79
N ARG A 10 3.63 -8.83 5.93
CA ARG A 10 5.04 -9.04 6.34
C ARG A 10 5.73 -7.78 6.80
N VAL A 11 5.52 -6.65 6.12
CA VAL A 11 6.09 -5.36 6.56
C VAL A 11 5.53 -4.96 7.92
N ILE A 12 4.26 -5.21 8.20
CA ILE A 12 3.64 -4.96 9.50
C ILE A 12 4.20 -5.90 10.57
N GLU A 13 4.40 -7.18 10.27
CA GLU A 13 5.00 -8.12 11.22
C GLU A 13 6.46 -7.78 11.54
N GLU A 14 7.26 -7.43 10.53
CA GLU A 14 8.69 -7.13 10.70
C GLU A 14 8.95 -5.73 11.25
N LYS A 15 8.10 -4.75 10.92
CA LYS A 15 8.33 -3.32 11.22
C LYS A 15 7.19 -2.66 12.00
N GLY A 16 6.21 -3.41 12.49
CA GLY A 16 5.00 -2.87 13.13
C GLY A 16 5.27 -1.96 14.33
N GLU A 17 6.30 -2.23 15.12
CA GLU A 17 6.70 -1.39 16.26
C GLU A 17 7.25 -0.03 15.84
N ASP A 18 7.89 0.01 14.67
CA ASP A 18 8.51 1.19 14.10
C ASP A 18 7.58 1.94 13.14
N LEU A 19 6.44 1.35 12.79
CA LEU A 19 5.48 1.84 11.81
C LEU A 19 4.26 2.44 12.53
N TYR A 20 4.20 3.77 12.55
CA TYR A 20 3.11 4.50 13.17
C TYR A 20 1.84 4.50 12.32
N ARG A 21 2.00 4.75 11.01
CA ARG A 21 0.88 4.81 10.08
C ARG A 21 1.33 4.44 8.68
N MET A 22 0.48 3.76 7.93
CA MET A 22 0.61 3.62 6.50
C MET A 22 -0.67 4.05 5.79
N LYS A 23 -0.52 4.54 4.57
CA LYS A 23 -1.62 4.74 3.64
C LYS A 23 -1.14 4.38 2.25
N GLY A 24 -2.00 3.76 1.45
CA GLY A 24 -1.69 3.54 0.06
C GLY A 24 -2.90 3.66 -0.82
N VAL A 25 -2.64 4.07 -2.06
CA VAL A 25 -3.58 4.11 -3.16
C VAL A 25 -3.00 3.22 -4.24
N LEU A 26 -3.79 2.25 -4.68
CA LEU A 26 -3.43 1.27 -5.67
C LEU A 26 -4.41 1.32 -6.83
N SER A 27 -3.87 1.15 -8.02
CA SER A 27 -4.61 0.83 -9.23
C SER A 27 -4.66 -0.68 -9.35
N VAL A 28 -5.85 -1.25 -9.22
CA VAL A 28 -6.07 -2.68 -9.43
C VAL A 28 -6.40 -2.91 -10.91
N GLU A 29 -5.70 -3.83 -11.56
CA GLU A 29 -6.02 -4.22 -12.92
C GLU A 29 -7.46 -4.77 -13.00
N GLY A 30 -8.22 -4.32 -14.00
CA GLY A 30 -9.64 -4.66 -14.13
C GLY A 30 -10.59 -3.91 -13.20
N SER A 31 -10.11 -2.97 -12.38
CA SER A 31 -10.97 -2.06 -11.60
C SER A 31 -10.77 -0.62 -12.03
N ASP A 32 -11.88 0.08 -12.29
CA ASP A 32 -11.88 1.53 -12.48
C ASP A 32 -11.88 2.30 -11.16
N GLN A 33 -11.90 1.61 -10.02
CA GLN A 33 -11.82 2.22 -8.69
C GLN A 33 -10.39 2.24 -8.16
N ARG A 34 -10.02 3.34 -7.51
CA ARG A 34 -8.77 3.40 -6.76
C ARG A 34 -8.95 2.64 -5.46
N TYR A 35 -8.10 1.66 -5.22
CA TYR A 35 -8.11 0.93 -3.96
C TYR A 35 -7.30 1.71 -2.94
N VAL A 36 -7.94 2.16 -1.85
CA VAL A 36 -7.28 2.93 -0.81
C VAL A 36 -7.20 2.09 0.43
N PHE A 37 -6.00 1.93 0.96
CA PHE A 37 -5.81 1.27 2.25
C PHE A 37 -5.15 2.21 3.24
N GLN A 38 -5.45 2.01 4.50
CA GLN A 38 -4.87 2.69 5.63
C GLN A 38 -4.50 1.65 6.69
N GLY A 39 -3.32 1.78 7.27
CA GLY A 39 -2.92 0.95 8.40
C GLY A 39 -2.44 1.80 9.56
N VAL A 40 -2.78 1.35 10.77
CA VAL A 40 -2.35 1.98 12.03
C VAL A 40 -1.79 0.87 12.91
N HIS A 41 -0.49 0.95 13.22
CA HIS A 41 0.25 -0.14 13.86
C HIS A 41 0.02 -1.47 13.12
N SER A 42 -0.68 -2.40 13.75
CA SER A 42 -0.91 -3.76 13.26
C SER A 42 -2.24 -3.97 12.54
N MET A 43 -3.08 -2.93 12.43
CA MET A 43 -4.34 -3.03 11.69
C MET A 43 -4.16 -2.48 10.28
N LEU A 44 -4.60 -3.25 9.29
CA LEU A 44 -4.73 -2.84 7.89
C LEU A 44 -6.22 -2.83 7.54
N ASP A 45 -6.69 -1.69 7.04
CA ASP A 45 -8.06 -1.48 6.58
C ASP A 45 -8.04 -0.99 5.14
N GLY A 46 -8.78 -1.66 4.27
CA GLY A 46 -8.81 -1.40 2.84
C GLY A 46 -10.21 -1.12 2.35
N CYS A 47 -10.44 0.06 1.78
CA CYS A 47 -11.72 0.44 1.17
C CYS A 47 -11.55 0.82 -0.31
N PRO A 48 -12.50 0.42 -1.18
CA PRO A 48 -12.60 1.00 -2.51
C PRO A 48 -12.86 2.50 -2.38
N GLY A 49 -11.96 3.31 -2.93
CA GLY A 49 -12.12 4.75 -3.04
C GLY A 49 -12.93 5.12 -4.27
N SER A 50 -12.84 6.40 -4.67
CA SER A 50 -13.53 6.88 -5.88
C SER A 50 -12.99 6.21 -7.15
N THR A 51 -13.82 6.19 -8.19
CA THR A 51 -13.39 5.84 -9.54
C THR A 51 -12.28 6.78 -10.04
N TRP A 52 -11.33 6.22 -10.78
CA TRP A 52 -10.36 6.98 -11.56
C TRP A 52 -11.11 7.81 -12.61
N GLY A 53 -10.73 9.08 -12.77
CA GLY A 53 -11.25 9.88 -13.87
C GLY A 53 -10.85 9.33 -15.24
N PRO A 54 -11.59 9.65 -16.31
CA PRO A 54 -11.33 9.14 -17.66
C PRO A 54 -9.94 9.50 -18.22
N ASP A 55 -9.36 10.62 -17.78
CA ASP A 55 -8.00 11.08 -18.13
C ASP A 55 -7.00 10.94 -16.96
N GLU A 56 -7.42 10.34 -15.85
CA GLU A 56 -6.59 10.28 -14.66
C GLU A 56 -5.59 9.12 -14.76
N LYS A 57 -4.30 9.43 -14.67
CA LYS A 57 -3.26 8.40 -14.67
C LYS A 57 -3.43 7.53 -13.43
N ARG A 58 -3.70 6.25 -13.67
CA ARG A 58 -3.65 5.19 -12.66
C ARG A 58 -2.26 5.20 -12.02
N VAL A 59 -2.20 5.57 -10.74
CA VAL A 59 -0.94 5.64 -9.98
C VAL A 59 -1.01 4.76 -8.75
N ASN A 60 0.12 4.14 -8.47
CA ASN A 60 0.33 3.42 -7.23
C ASN A 60 1.19 4.28 -6.30
N LYS A 61 0.65 4.64 -5.14
CA LYS A 61 1.32 5.52 -4.18
C LYS A 61 1.13 4.99 -2.77
N LEU A 62 2.24 4.71 -2.09
CA LEU A 62 2.25 4.29 -0.70
C LEU A 62 3.00 5.32 0.13
N VAL A 63 2.51 5.55 1.33
CA VAL A 63 3.07 6.45 2.33
C VAL A 63 3.21 5.65 3.61
N PHE A 64 4.45 5.55 4.10
CA PHE A 64 4.77 4.94 5.37
C PHE A 64 5.27 6.03 6.31
N ILE A 65 4.78 6.04 7.53
CA ILE A 65 5.15 6.98 8.59
C ILE A 65 5.63 6.14 9.76
N GLY A 66 6.89 6.31 10.13
CA GLY A 66 7.54 5.51 11.15
C GLY A 66 8.97 5.97 11.38
N ARG A 67 9.69 5.24 12.22
CA ARG A 67 11.12 5.45 12.50
C ARG A 67 11.92 4.25 11.99
N ASN A 68 13.19 4.43 11.65
CA ASN A 68 14.06 3.32 11.21
C ASN A 68 13.51 2.48 10.02
N LEU A 69 12.76 3.13 9.12
CA LEU A 69 12.17 2.49 7.95
C LEU A 69 13.14 2.54 6.74
N ASP A 70 13.41 1.39 6.16
CA ASP A 70 14.22 1.27 4.95
C ASP A 70 13.41 1.56 3.69
N ALA A 71 13.44 2.83 3.25
CA ALA A 71 12.72 3.26 2.05
C ALA A 71 13.12 2.46 0.79
N ASN A 72 14.38 2.04 0.67
CA ASN A 72 14.84 1.21 -0.45
C ASN A 72 14.25 -0.20 -0.42
N ALA A 73 14.24 -0.84 0.76
CA ALA A 73 13.65 -2.17 0.93
C ALA A 73 12.14 -2.13 0.64
N LEU A 74 11.45 -1.14 1.20
CA LEU A 74 10.01 -0.95 0.98
C LEU A 74 9.69 -0.74 -0.50
N ARG A 75 10.45 0.12 -1.18
CA ARG A 75 10.24 0.40 -2.60
C ARG A 75 10.56 -0.80 -3.48
N LYS A 76 11.54 -1.63 -3.11
CA LYS A 76 11.87 -2.87 -3.81
C LYS A 76 10.79 -3.93 -3.64
N GLY A 77 10.32 -4.14 -2.40
CA GLY A 77 9.21 -5.04 -2.10
C GLY A 77 7.95 -4.63 -2.85
N PHE A 78 7.59 -3.35 -2.78
CA PHE A 78 6.44 -2.81 -3.50
C PHE A 78 6.52 -3.02 -5.01
N LYS A 79 7.69 -2.75 -5.62
CA LYS A 79 7.90 -3.01 -7.05
C LYS A 79 7.82 -4.50 -7.42
N GLY A 80 8.16 -5.40 -6.51
CA GLY A 80 8.02 -6.84 -6.71
C GLY A 80 6.57 -7.31 -6.71
N CYS A 81 5.67 -6.57 -6.06
CA CYS A 81 4.23 -6.85 -6.02
C CYS A 81 3.46 -6.24 -7.21
N LEU A 82 4.08 -5.33 -7.97
CA LEU A 82 3.53 -4.77 -9.20
C LEU A 82 3.85 -5.72 -10.35
N LEU A 83 2.85 -6.45 -10.84
CA LEU A 83 2.91 -7.17 -12.12
C LEU A 83 2.64 -6.20 -13.28
#